data_AF-A0A1Y0H1M3-F1
#
_entry.id   AF-A0A1Y0H1M3-F1
#
_cell.length_a   1.000
_cell.length_b   1.000
_cell.length_c   1.000
_cell.angle_alpha   90.00
_cell.angle_beta   90.00
_cell.angle_gamma   90.00
#
_symmetry.space_group_name_H-M   'P 1'
#
loop_
_entity.id
_entity.type
_entity.pdbx_description
1 polymer ?
#
loop_
_entity_poly.entity_id
_entity_poly.type
_entity_poly.pdbx_seq_one_letter_code
_entity_poly.pdbx_strand_id
1 'polypeptide(L)'
;MPLEVGNTWTYQVSSGLSKRVEEIKITEKTNVGRNTGYVLLSPAGTTTLAWQGNELVAGRFANSEFFPPLPLYSPLPDGQELKWKGTIRTAGSSSNATATLRSAKLKETIDGTEFELQVGELTLQTQGKNQSVSTWLRPRKGIYRQEHRVNDQLVTRVQYVSGP
;
A
#
# COMPACT_ATOMS: atom_id res chain seq x y z
N MET A 1 -16.36 -7.51 -3.17
CA MET A 1 -15.03 -7.01 -3.64
C MET A 1 -14.01 -7.39 -2.57
N PRO A 2 -12.70 -7.52 -2.82
CA PRO A 2 -11.77 -7.78 -1.72
C PRO A 2 -12.01 -6.76 -0.59
N LEU A 3 -12.04 -5.46 -0.91
CA LEU A 3 -12.38 -4.42 0.07
C LEU A 3 -13.89 -4.32 0.36
N GLU A 4 -14.42 -5.15 1.26
CA GLU A 4 -15.80 -5.10 1.75
C GLU A 4 -15.84 -5.09 3.28
N VAL A 5 -16.77 -4.32 3.86
CA VAL A 5 -16.87 -4.19 5.32
C VAL A 5 -17.18 -5.53 5.96
N GLY A 6 -16.47 -5.87 7.03
CA GLY A 6 -16.57 -7.16 7.71
C GLY A 6 -15.59 -8.21 7.19
N ASN A 7 -15.01 -8.04 6.00
CA ASN A 7 -13.93 -8.91 5.53
C ASN A 7 -12.71 -8.77 6.43
N THR A 8 -12.07 -9.92 6.67
CA THR A 8 -10.82 -10.02 7.41
C THR A 8 -9.83 -10.80 6.56
N TRP A 9 -8.61 -10.31 6.50
CA TRP A 9 -7.50 -10.98 5.85
C TRP A 9 -6.40 -11.27 6.82
N THR A 10 -5.74 -12.38 6.58
CA THR A 10 -4.56 -12.79 7.31
C THR A 10 -3.34 -12.48 6.47
N TYR A 11 -2.42 -11.74 7.05
CA TYR A 11 -1.13 -11.41 6.46
C TYR A 11 0.01 -11.86 7.36
N GLN A 12 1.07 -12.39 6.78
CA GLN A 12 2.35 -12.55 7.46
C GLN A 12 3.09 -11.20 7.41
N VAL A 13 3.38 -10.66 8.59
CA VAL A 13 4.17 -9.45 8.78
C VAL A 13 5.58 -9.83 9.22
N SER A 14 6.58 -9.33 8.51
CA SER A 14 8.00 -9.52 8.83
C SER A 14 8.67 -8.16 9.02
N SER A 15 9.36 -7.96 10.14
CA SER A 15 10.13 -6.74 10.43
C SER A 15 11.40 -7.09 11.20
N GLY A 16 12.56 -6.82 10.61
CA GLY A 16 13.84 -7.32 11.14
C GLY A 16 13.84 -8.84 11.31
N LEU A 17 14.14 -9.32 12.52
CA LEU A 17 14.11 -10.75 12.87
C LEU A 17 12.71 -11.26 13.27
N SER A 18 11.73 -10.37 13.42
CA SER A 18 10.36 -10.71 13.80
C SER A 18 9.56 -11.20 12.60
N LYS A 19 8.82 -12.29 12.79
CA LYS A 19 7.76 -12.75 11.88
C LYS A 19 6.52 -13.08 12.71
N ARG A 20 5.38 -12.56 12.30
CA ARG A 20 4.09 -12.84 12.94
C ARG A 20 2.97 -12.82 11.92
N VAL A 21 1.86 -13.45 12.28
CA VAL A 21 0.63 -13.41 11.51
C VAL A 21 -0.26 -12.33 12.11
N GLU A 22 -0.76 -11.43 11.28
CA GLU A 22 -1.68 -10.36 11.68
C GLU A 22 -2.96 -10.42 10.85
N GLU A 23 -4.07 -10.15 11.52
CA GLU A 23 -5.34 -9.92 10.87
C GLU A 23 -5.49 -8.44 10.51
N ILE A 24 -5.90 -8.19 9.27
CA ILE A 24 -6.32 -6.89 8.79
C ILE A 24 -7.82 -6.94 8.55
N LYS A 25 -8.55 -6.14 9.32
CA LYS A 25 -10.01 -6.09 9.25
C LYS A 25 -10.49 -4.83 8.55
N ILE A 26 -11.48 -4.97 7.67
CA ILE A 26 -12.20 -3.82 7.15
C ILE A 26 -13.30 -3.44 8.13
N THR A 27 -13.16 -2.27 8.72
CA THR A 27 -14.05 -1.82 9.79
C THR A 27 -15.20 -0.98 9.27
N GLU A 28 -14.95 -0.10 8.31
CA GLU A 28 -15.97 0.84 7.80
C GLU A 28 -15.63 1.37 6.40
N LYS A 29 -16.65 1.96 5.76
CA LYS A 29 -16.48 2.80 4.57
C LYS A 29 -16.04 4.20 5.01
N THR A 30 -15.17 4.83 4.23
CA THR A 30 -14.73 6.21 4.46
C THR A 30 -14.49 6.93 3.14
N ASN A 31 -14.15 8.21 3.20
CA ASN A 31 -13.70 8.96 2.03
C ASN A 31 -12.18 9.03 1.99
N VAL A 32 -11.59 8.69 0.85
CA VAL A 32 -10.18 8.89 0.56
C VAL A 32 -10.09 9.87 -0.61
N GLY A 33 -9.80 11.14 -0.27
CA GLY A 33 -9.97 12.24 -1.22
C GLY A 33 -11.44 12.39 -1.61
N ARG A 34 -11.75 12.21 -2.90
CA ARG A 34 -13.13 12.28 -3.44
C ARG A 34 -13.79 10.92 -3.65
N ASN A 35 -13.09 9.83 -3.35
CA ASN A 35 -13.57 8.47 -3.63
C ASN A 35 -14.01 7.77 -2.35
N THR A 36 -15.02 6.91 -2.46
CA THR A 36 -15.36 5.97 -1.39
C THR A 36 -14.27 4.93 -1.26
N GLY A 37 -13.71 4.83 -0.07
CA GLY A 37 -12.71 3.87 0.33
C GLY A 37 -13.11 3.12 1.58
N TYR A 38 -12.13 2.50 2.20
CA TYR A 38 -12.30 1.63 3.35
C TYR A 38 -11.23 1.91 4.40
N VAL A 39 -11.63 1.75 5.65
CA VAL A 39 -10.72 1.75 6.79
C VAL A 39 -10.28 0.32 7.06
N LEU A 40 -8.98 0.12 7.05
CA LEU A 40 -8.32 -1.15 7.37
C LEU A 40 -7.66 -0.99 8.74
N LEU A 41 -8.06 -1.83 9.68
CA LEU A 41 -7.50 -1.87 11.02
C LEU A 41 -6.55 -3.07 11.13
N SER A 42 -5.33 -2.82 11.61
CA SER A 42 -4.36 -3.85 11.98
C SER A 42 -3.69 -3.49 13.32
N PRO A 43 -2.97 -4.44 13.95
CA PRO A 43 -2.14 -4.16 15.13
C PRO A 43 -1.12 -3.03 14.92
N ALA A 44 -0.68 -2.78 13.67
CA ALA A 44 0.25 -1.72 13.33
C ALA A 44 -0.40 -0.32 13.19
N GLY A 45 -1.73 -0.26 13.20
CA GLY A 45 -2.50 0.99 13.12
C GLY A 45 -3.58 0.95 12.04
N THR A 46 -4.04 2.14 11.70
CA THR A 46 -5.14 2.33 10.74
C THR A 46 -4.60 2.76 9.38
N THR A 47 -5.08 2.10 8.32
CA THR A 47 -4.83 2.48 6.93
C THR A 47 -6.17 2.84 6.26
N THR A 48 -6.19 3.85 5.39
CA THR A 48 -7.37 4.14 4.57
C THR A 48 -7.02 4.04 3.10
N LEU A 49 -7.71 3.17 2.38
CA LEU A 49 -7.47 2.89 0.96
C LEU A 49 -8.73 3.12 0.13
N ALA A 50 -8.56 3.59 -1.10
CA ALA A 50 -9.62 3.61 -2.08
C ALA A 50 -9.09 3.24 -3.47
N TRP A 51 -10.00 2.77 -4.30
CA TRP A 51 -9.78 2.72 -5.74
C TRP A 51 -10.30 4.02 -6.37
N GLN A 52 -9.44 4.71 -7.11
CA GLN A 52 -9.81 5.83 -7.96
C GLN A 52 -9.68 5.38 -9.42
N GLY A 53 -10.77 4.88 -10.00
CA GLY A 53 -10.70 4.14 -11.26
C GLY A 53 -9.83 2.88 -11.09
N ASN A 54 -8.73 2.80 -11.82
CA ASN A 54 -7.77 1.68 -11.74
C ASN A 54 -6.56 1.98 -10.84
N GLU A 55 -6.54 3.13 -10.16
CA GLU A 55 -5.47 3.53 -9.26
C GLU A 55 -5.83 3.15 -7.82
N LEU A 56 -4.89 2.52 -7.12
CA LEU A 56 -5.00 2.30 -5.69
C LEU A 56 -4.35 3.49 -4.97
N VAL A 57 -5.13 4.19 -4.15
CA VAL A 57 -4.66 5.35 -3.39
C VAL A 57 -4.83 5.15 -1.88
N ALA A 58 -3.96 5.78 -1.10
CA ALA A 58 -3.99 5.78 0.35
C ALA A 58 -4.19 7.19 0.92
N GLY A 59 -5.20 7.37 1.77
CA GLY A 59 -5.37 8.60 2.54
C GLY A 59 -4.54 8.60 3.82
N ARG A 60 -4.43 7.42 4.44
CA ARG A 60 -3.62 7.16 5.62
C ARG A 60 -2.84 5.87 5.43
N PHE A 61 -1.55 5.88 5.71
CA PHE A 61 -0.66 4.72 5.61
C PHE A 61 0.52 4.88 6.58
N ALA A 62 0.89 3.81 7.30
CA ALA A 62 2.03 3.80 8.24
C ALA A 62 2.04 5.01 9.21
N ASN A 63 0.90 5.28 9.86
CA ASN A 63 0.70 6.42 10.79
C ASN A 63 0.87 7.82 10.18
N SER A 64 0.92 7.91 8.85
CA SER A 64 0.98 9.16 8.10
C SER A 64 -0.32 9.38 7.34
N GLU A 65 -0.76 10.63 7.23
CA GLU A 65 -1.87 11.05 6.37
C GLU A 65 -1.35 11.87 5.20
N PHE A 66 -1.97 11.68 4.03
CA PHE A 66 -1.48 12.22 2.76
C PHE A 66 -2.53 13.11 2.10
N PHE A 67 -2.11 14.31 1.71
CA PHE A 67 -2.96 15.29 1.05
C PHE A 67 -2.26 15.85 -0.20
N PRO A 68 -2.70 15.51 -1.43
CA PRO A 68 -3.79 14.59 -1.78
C PRO A 68 -3.45 13.12 -1.44
N PRO A 69 -4.40 12.17 -1.54
CA PRO A 69 -4.12 10.76 -1.32
C PRO A 69 -2.89 10.27 -2.11
N LEU A 70 -2.10 9.40 -1.48
CA LEU A 70 -0.86 8.89 -2.03
C LEU A 70 -1.14 7.70 -2.97
N PRO A 71 -0.66 7.73 -4.22
CA PRO A 71 -0.83 6.61 -5.14
C PRO A 71 0.09 5.45 -4.73
N LEU A 72 -0.48 4.27 -4.50
CA LEU A 72 0.26 3.03 -4.19
C LEU A 72 0.42 2.13 -5.43
N TYR A 73 -0.47 2.28 -6.41
CA TYR A 73 -0.41 1.62 -7.70
C TYR A 73 -1.27 2.35 -8.73
N SER A 74 -0.79 2.45 -9.97
CA SER A 74 -1.53 2.97 -11.12
C SER A 74 -1.08 2.19 -12.36
N PRO A 75 -1.97 1.78 -13.30
CA PRO A 75 -1.55 1.08 -14.50
C PRO A 75 -0.87 2.05 -15.48
N LEU A 76 0.45 2.20 -15.34
CA LEU A 76 1.27 3.06 -16.19
C LEU A 76 1.83 2.27 -17.37
N PRO A 77 1.96 2.88 -18.56
CA PRO A 77 2.75 2.31 -19.65
C PRO A 77 4.22 2.11 -19.25
N ASP A 78 4.89 1.15 -19.89
CA ASP A 78 6.29 0.85 -19.61
C ASP A 78 7.18 2.10 -19.74
N GLY A 79 8.03 2.31 -18.75
CA GLY A 79 8.94 3.47 -18.68
C GLY A 79 8.28 4.78 -18.27
N GLN A 80 6.97 4.82 -18.04
CA GLN A 80 6.30 6.01 -17.50
C GLN A 80 6.33 6.04 -15.96
N GLU A 81 6.25 7.25 -15.44
CA GLU A 81 6.20 7.52 -14.01
C GLU A 81 5.06 8.47 -13.69
N LEU A 82 4.41 8.23 -12.55
CA LEU A 82 3.48 9.18 -11.97
C LEU A 82 4.18 9.95 -10.85
N LYS A 83 4.20 11.28 -10.99
CA LYS A 83 4.73 12.18 -9.98
C LYS A 83 3.60 12.66 -9.08
N TRP A 84 3.81 12.53 -7.78
CA TRP A 84 2.92 13.03 -6.74
C TRP A 84 3.61 14.15 -5.96
N LYS A 85 2.85 15.19 -5.61
CA LYS A 85 3.29 16.27 -4.73
C LYS A 85 2.17 16.55 -3.76
N GLY A 86 2.50 16.60 -2.48
CA GLY A 86 1.51 16.82 -1.45
C GLY A 86 2.12 17.15 -0.10
N THR A 87 1.27 17.09 0.91
CA THR A 87 1.62 17.26 2.32
C THR A 87 1.45 15.94 3.03
N ILE A 88 2.42 15.62 3.88
CA ILE A 88 2.37 14.48 4.80
C ILE A 88 2.18 15.01 6.20
N ARG A 89 1.14 14.53 6.88
CA ARG A 89 0.85 14.81 8.27
C ARG A 89 1.15 13.57 9.11
N THR A 90 2.01 13.73 10.10
CA THR A 90 2.33 12.71 11.11
C THR A 90 1.94 13.21 12.50
N ALA A 91 2.15 12.40 13.55
CA ALA A 91 1.93 12.84 14.91
C ALA A 91 2.84 14.04 15.25
N GLY A 92 2.25 15.23 15.32
CA GLY A 92 2.94 16.47 15.75
C GLY A 92 3.68 17.24 14.66
N SER A 93 3.68 16.80 13.39
CA SER A 93 4.31 17.56 12.31
C SER A 93 3.61 17.42 10.96
N SER A 94 3.82 18.42 10.10
CA SER A 94 3.35 18.45 8.73
C SER A 94 4.49 18.91 7.83
N SER A 95 4.69 18.25 6.70
CA SER A 95 5.77 18.58 5.77
C SER A 95 5.35 18.37 4.31
N ASN A 96 5.89 19.20 3.43
CA ASN A 96 5.78 18.96 1.99
C ASN A 96 6.60 17.73 1.60
N ALA A 97 6.06 16.97 0.65
CA ALA A 97 6.69 15.77 0.14
C ALA A 97 6.39 15.58 -1.35
N THR A 98 7.27 14.83 -1.99
CA THR A 98 7.11 14.39 -3.38
C THR A 98 7.29 12.89 -3.46
N ALA A 99 6.60 12.26 -4.40
CA ALA A 99 6.79 10.85 -4.67
C ALA A 99 6.79 10.57 -6.17
N THR A 100 7.46 9.50 -6.53
CA THR A 100 7.45 8.95 -7.89
C THR A 100 6.97 7.51 -7.81
N LEU A 101 5.92 7.20 -8.58
CA LEU A 101 5.39 5.85 -8.73
C LEU A 101 5.78 5.31 -10.11
N ARG A 102 6.33 4.10 -10.11
CA ARG A 102 6.53 3.26 -11.30
C ARG A 102 5.65 2.05 -11.22
N SER A 103 5.28 1.49 -12.37
CA SER A 103 4.50 0.26 -12.42
C SER A 103 5.14 -0.77 -13.33
N ALA A 104 4.97 -2.03 -12.98
CA ALA A 104 5.49 -3.16 -13.72
C ALA A 104 4.56 -4.37 -13.60
N LYS A 105 4.81 -5.37 -14.42
CA LYS A 105 4.20 -6.71 -14.32
C LYS A 105 5.28 -7.70 -13.94
N LEU A 106 4.97 -8.58 -13.00
CA LEU A 106 5.90 -9.62 -12.55
C LEU A 106 5.19 -10.96 -12.52
N LYS A 107 5.82 -11.99 -13.09
CA LYS A 107 5.38 -13.37 -12.93
C LYS A 107 5.94 -13.95 -11.64
N GLU A 108 5.07 -14.51 -10.81
CA GLU A 108 5.46 -15.15 -9.55
C GLU A 108 4.66 -16.44 -9.35
N THR A 109 5.33 -17.50 -8.90
CA THR A 109 4.66 -18.75 -8.53
C THR A 109 4.23 -18.68 -7.06
N ILE A 110 2.93 -18.82 -6.82
CA ILE A 110 2.31 -18.79 -5.49
C ILE A 110 1.56 -20.10 -5.32
N ASP A 111 1.93 -20.89 -4.30
CA ASP A 111 1.35 -22.22 -4.02
C ASP A 111 1.31 -23.13 -5.26
N GLY A 112 2.39 -23.13 -6.05
CA GLY A 112 2.54 -23.94 -7.26
C GLY A 112 1.79 -23.42 -8.49
N THR A 113 1.12 -22.26 -8.41
CA THR A 113 0.44 -21.63 -9.55
C THR A 113 1.13 -20.33 -9.95
N GLU A 114 1.43 -20.16 -11.24
CA GLU A 114 1.97 -18.90 -11.77
C GLU A 114 0.87 -17.82 -11.84
N PHE A 115 1.18 -16.64 -11.32
CA PHE A 115 0.35 -15.44 -11.47
C PHE A 115 1.15 -14.30 -12.08
N GLU A 116 0.52 -13.54 -12.98
CA GLU A 116 0.99 -12.21 -13.36
C GLU A 116 0.48 -11.19 -12.33
N LEU A 117 1.40 -10.68 -11.51
CA LEU A 117 1.14 -9.65 -10.51
C LEU A 117 1.35 -8.26 -11.11
N GLN A 118 0.48 -7.33 -10.72
CA GLN A 118 0.68 -5.90 -10.99
C GLN A 118 1.50 -5.30 -9.85
N VAL A 119 2.57 -4.59 -10.15
CA VAL A 119 3.50 -4.05 -9.14
C VAL A 119 3.52 -2.54 -9.25
N GLY A 120 3.34 -1.85 -8.13
CA GLY A 120 3.59 -0.41 -7.99
C GLY A 120 4.79 -0.18 -7.08
N GLU A 121 5.78 0.58 -7.55
CA GLU A 121 6.97 0.97 -6.79
C GLU A 121 6.94 2.48 -6.56
N LEU A 122 6.58 2.86 -5.34
CA LEU A 122 6.53 4.24 -4.91
C LEU A 122 7.83 4.60 -4.19
N THR A 123 8.52 5.66 -4.64
CA THR A 123 9.59 6.29 -3.88
C THR A 123 9.12 7.64 -3.36
N LEU A 124 9.10 7.80 -2.04
CA LEU A 124 8.67 8.98 -1.32
C LEU A 124 9.88 9.72 -0.74
N GLN A 125 9.94 11.03 -0.98
CA GLN A 125 10.97 11.93 -0.49
C GLN A 125 10.37 12.89 0.54
N THR A 126 10.89 12.83 1.77
CA THR A 126 10.48 13.69 2.91
C THR A 126 11.71 14.20 3.63
N GLN A 127 11.83 15.51 3.86
CA GLN A 127 12.86 16.20 4.69
C GLN A 127 14.07 15.33 5.12
N GLY A 128 14.89 14.89 4.15
CA GLY A 128 16.14 14.15 4.38
C GLY A 128 16.07 12.62 4.42
N LYS A 129 14.92 11.99 4.16
CA LYS A 129 14.76 10.53 4.09
C LYS A 129 14.11 10.10 2.78
N ASN A 130 14.65 9.04 2.19
CA ASN A 130 14.04 8.32 1.08
C ASN A 130 13.36 7.07 1.64
N GLN A 131 12.07 6.96 1.38
CA GLN A 131 11.28 5.78 1.71
C GLN A 131 10.76 5.18 0.42
N SER A 132 10.66 3.86 0.34
CA SER A 132 9.98 3.23 -0.78
C SER A 132 8.94 2.23 -0.31
N VAL A 133 7.80 2.21 -1.02
CA VAL A 133 6.71 1.28 -0.81
C VAL A 133 6.48 0.54 -2.11
N SER A 134 6.71 -0.77 -2.11
CA SER A 134 6.39 -1.63 -3.24
C SER A 134 5.11 -2.39 -2.93
N THR A 135 4.14 -2.35 -3.83
CA THR A 135 2.82 -2.98 -3.67
C THR A 135 2.58 -3.95 -4.82
N TRP A 136 2.43 -5.23 -4.51
CA TRP A 136 2.07 -6.28 -5.47
C TRP A 136 0.58 -6.59 -5.34
N LEU A 137 -0.14 -6.46 -6.44
CA LEU A 137 -1.55 -6.71 -6.55
C LEU A 137 -1.79 -7.99 -7.35
N ARG A 138 -2.62 -8.86 -6.80
CA ARG A 138 -3.14 -10.03 -7.50
C ARG A 138 -4.50 -9.68 -8.10
N PRO A 139 -4.74 -9.96 -9.40
CA PRO A 139 -6.03 -9.70 -10.03
C PRO A 139 -7.19 -10.30 -9.23
N ARG A 140 -8.25 -9.50 -9.03
CA ARG A 140 -9.47 -9.84 -8.27
C ARG A 140 -9.30 -10.13 -6.76
N LYS A 141 -8.07 -10.24 -6.25
CA LYS A 141 -7.78 -10.50 -4.83
C LYS A 141 -7.22 -9.28 -4.08
N GLY A 142 -6.66 -8.30 -4.78
CA GLY A 142 -6.14 -7.06 -4.16
C GLY A 142 -4.67 -7.18 -3.76
N ILE A 143 -4.28 -6.56 -2.65
CA ILE A 143 -2.87 -6.52 -2.19
C ILE A 143 -2.42 -7.91 -1.75
N TYR A 144 -1.52 -8.50 -2.54
CA TYR A 144 -0.86 -9.77 -2.22
C TYR A 144 0.37 -9.56 -1.37
N ARG A 145 1.21 -8.58 -1.70
CA ARG A 145 2.41 -8.25 -0.92
C ARG A 145 2.60 -6.74 -0.88
N GLN A 146 3.13 -6.26 0.23
CA GLN A 146 3.61 -4.90 0.34
C GLN A 146 4.93 -4.87 1.12
N GLU A 147 5.87 -4.07 0.66
CA GLU A 147 7.16 -3.90 1.31
C GLU A 147 7.44 -2.42 1.52
N HIS A 148 7.87 -2.08 2.73
CA HIS A 148 8.30 -0.74 3.09
C HIS A 148 9.80 -0.76 3.37
N ARG A 149 10.53 0.09 2.66
CA ARG A 149 11.96 0.30 2.84
C ARG A 149 12.24 1.75 3.23
N VAL A 150 13.30 1.92 4.01
CA VAL A 150 13.87 3.23 4.34
C VAL A 150 15.35 3.16 4.02
N ASN A 151 15.85 4.05 3.18
CA ASN A 151 17.23 4.02 2.68
C ASN A 151 17.63 2.62 2.16
N ASP A 152 16.76 2.02 1.33
CA ASP A 152 16.87 0.67 0.74
C ASP A 152 16.89 -0.52 1.70
N GLN A 153 16.83 -0.29 3.01
CA GLN A 153 16.69 -1.36 4.00
C GLN A 153 15.22 -1.74 4.18
N LEU A 154 14.91 -3.03 4.09
CA LEU A 154 13.57 -3.56 4.36
C LEU A 154 13.21 -3.37 5.84
N VAL A 155 12.25 -2.49 6.10
CA VAL A 155 11.72 -2.22 7.44
C VAL A 155 10.59 -3.19 7.74
N THR A 156 9.67 -3.34 6.79
CA THR A 156 8.49 -4.19 6.95
C THR A 156 8.11 -4.84 5.63
N ARG A 157 7.78 -6.13 5.68
CA ARG A 157 7.10 -6.86 4.61
C ARG A 157 5.77 -7.38 5.15
N VAL A 158 4.72 -7.22 4.35
CA VAL A 158 3.39 -7.76 4.61
C VAL A 158 3.02 -8.64 3.42
N GLN A 159 2.67 -9.90 3.65
CA GLN A 159 2.34 -10.85 2.59
C GLN A 159 1.07 -11.61 2.92
N TYR A 160 0.15 -11.66 1.95
CA TYR A 160 -1.14 -12.31 2.07
C TYR A 160 -0.97 -13.80 2.36
N VAL A 161 -1.76 -14.30 3.31
CA VAL A 161 -1.84 -15.71 3.67
C VAL A 161 -3.22 -16.25 3.32
N SER A 162 -4.28 -15.62 3.83
CA SER A 162 -5.65 -16.09 3.63
C SER A 162 -6.70 -14.99 3.81
N GLY A 163 -7.92 -15.29 3.41
CA GLY A 163 -9.09 -14.42 3.50
C GLY A 163 -10.06 -14.69 2.34
N PRO A 164 -11.14 -13.91 2.23
CA PRO A 164 -12.20 -14.14 1.25
C PRO A 164 -11.74 -14.09 -0.22
#